data_AF-A0A4U2DYS6-F1
#
_entry.id   AF-A0A4U2DYS6-F1
#
_cell.length_a   1.000
_cell.length_b   1.000
_cell.length_c   1.000
_cell.angle_alpha   90.00
_cell.angle_beta   90.00
_cell.angle_gamma   90.00
#
_symmetry.space_group_name_H-M   'P 1'
#
loop_
_entity.id
_entity.type
_entity.pdbx_description
1 polymer ?
#
loop_
_entity_poly.entity_id
_entity_poly.type
_entity_poly.pdbx_seq_one_letter_code
_entity_poly.pdbx_strand_id
1 'polypeptide(L)'
;LWFHVDSAYGGALILSSHKARLQGIEKADSVSVDFHKLFYQTISCGAVLLKDKANFKYLLHHADYLNREHDELPNLVDKSIAT
;
A
#
# COMPACT_ATOMS: atom_id res chain seq x y z
N LEU A 1 -0.37 -20.51 1.45
CA LEU A 1 -1.45 -19.65 1.98
C LEU A 1 -0.93 -18.22 1.94
N TRP A 2 -1.75 -17.24 1.57
CA TRP A 2 -1.40 -15.83 1.63
C TRP A 2 -1.44 -15.35 3.09
N PHE A 3 -0.41 -14.64 3.54
CA PHE A 3 -0.34 -14.07 4.88
C PHE A 3 -0.45 -12.54 4.81
N HIS A 4 -1.61 -12.01 5.17
CA HIS A 4 -1.84 -10.57 5.27
C HIS A 4 -1.77 -10.12 6.73
N VAL A 5 -1.09 -9.00 7.00
CA VAL A 5 -1.12 -8.33 8.30
C VAL A 5 -1.94 -7.05 8.17
N ASP A 6 -3.05 -7.00 8.91
CA ASP A 6 -3.77 -5.74 9.10
C ASP A 6 -3.05 -4.90 10.15
N SER A 7 -2.29 -3.90 9.68
CA SER A 7 -1.59 -2.95 10.55
C SER A 7 -2.22 -1.56 10.51
N ALA A 8 -3.50 -1.46 10.19
CA ALA A 8 -4.20 -0.19 10.03
C ALA A 8 -3.90 0.79 11.18
N TYR A 9 -4.03 0.35 12.43
CA TYR A 9 -3.65 1.15 13.61
C TYR A 9 -2.18 0.95 14.01
N GLY A 10 -1.71 -0.31 14.04
CA GLY A 10 -0.42 -0.68 14.61
C GLY A 10 0.81 -0.39 13.74
N GLY A 11 0.65 -0.08 12.46
CA GLY A 11 1.75 0.09 11.51
C GLY A 11 2.75 1.18 11.91
N ALA A 12 2.27 2.26 12.54
CA ALA A 12 3.13 3.35 13.02
C ALA A 12 4.10 2.95 14.13
N LEU A 13 3.87 1.81 14.81
CA LEU A 13 4.76 1.34 15.86
C LEU A 13 6.19 1.10 15.33
N ILE A 14 6.36 0.92 14.01
CA ILE A 14 7.67 0.79 13.36
C ILE A 14 8.59 2.01 13.60
N LEU A 15 8.00 3.20 13.79
CA LEU A 15 8.70 4.45 14.08
C LEU A 15 8.83 4.74 15.59
N SER A 16 8.40 3.82 16.46
CA SER A 16 8.35 4.02 17.91
C SER A 16 9.31 3.09 18.66
N SER A 17 9.51 3.34 19.96
CA SER A 17 10.20 2.41 20.87
C SER A 17 9.51 1.04 20.98
N HIS A 18 8.26 0.91 20.54
CA HIS A 18 7.48 -0.33 20.58
C HIS A 18 7.57 -1.16 19.29
N LYS A 19 8.50 -0.85 18.36
CA LYS A 19 8.65 -1.55 17.08
C LYS A 19 8.76 -3.07 17.20
N ALA A 20 9.29 -3.58 18.32
CA ALA A 20 9.40 -5.01 18.59
C ALA A 20 8.04 -5.73 18.61
N ARG A 21 6.94 -5.01 18.85
CA ARG A 21 5.57 -5.55 18.76
C ARG A 21 5.16 -5.95 17.34
N LEU A 22 5.92 -5.53 16.33
CA LEU A 22 5.72 -5.90 14.93
C LEU A 22 6.60 -7.07 14.47
N GLN A 23 7.31 -7.75 15.39
CA GLN A 23 8.15 -8.89 15.03
C GLN A 23 7.33 -9.96 14.28
N GLY A 24 7.80 -10.39 13.11
CA GLY A 24 7.10 -11.33 12.24
C GLY A 24 6.34 -10.67 11.09
N ILE A 25 6.14 -9.35 11.10
CA ILE A 25 5.47 -8.62 10.02
C ILE A 25 6.22 -8.76 8.68
N GLU A 26 7.53 -8.96 8.70
CA GLU A 26 8.38 -9.18 7.53
C GLU A 26 8.06 -10.48 6.76
N LYS A 27 7.33 -11.39 7.42
CA LYS A 27 6.85 -12.64 6.80
C LYS A 27 5.57 -12.42 6.00
N ALA A 28 4.87 -11.30 6.16
CA ALA A 28 3.63 -10.99 5.47
C ALA A 28 3.84 -10.83 3.96
N ASP A 29 2.90 -11.33 3.17
CA ASP A 29 2.81 -11.11 1.73
C ASP A 29 2.24 -9.72 1.41
N SER A 30 1.38 -9.21 2.30
CA SER A 30 0.90 -7.83 2.27
C SER A 30 0.60 -7.24 3.63
N VAL A 31 0.63 -5.91 3.70
CA VAL A 31 0.35 -5.12 4.91
C VAL A 31 -0.60 -3.97 4.57
N SER A 32 -1.64 -3.76 5.37
CA SER A 32 -2.44 -2.52 5.32
C SER A 32 -1.97 -1.54 6.39
N VAL A 33 -2.05 -0.23 6.11
CA VAL A 33 -1.75 0.83 7.07
C VAL A 33 -2.67 2.02 6.85
N ASP A 34 -3.22 2.58 7.92
CA ASP A 34 -3.96 3.84 7.85
C ASP A 34 -3.11 4.94 8.46
N PHE A 35 -2.56 5.80 7.61
CA PHE A 35 -1.79 6.94 8.05
C PHE A 35 -2.64 7.93 8.88
N HIS A 36 -3.94 7.96 8.65
CA HIS A 36 -4.86 8.79 9.43
C HIS A 36 -5.14 8.26 10.86
N LYS A 37 -4.48 7.17 11.27
CA LYS A 37 -4.48 6.68 12.65
C LYS A 37 -3.22 7.17 13.36
N LEU A 38 -2.26 6.28 13.65
CA LEU A 38 -1.08 6.62 14.45
C LEU A 38 0.02 7.40 13.70
N PHE A 39 -0.15 7.69 12.40
CA PHE A 39 0.73 8.62 11.67
C PHE A 39 0.19 10.06 11.60
N TYR A 40 -0.96 10.32 12.25
CA TYR A 40 -1.55 11.66 12.38
C TYR A 40 -1.80 12.38 11.04
N GLN A 41 -2.05 11.65 9.94
CA GLN A 41 -2.52 12.25 8.70
C GLN A 41 -4.02 12.56 8.75
N THR A 42 -4.49 13.42 7.85
CA THR A 42 -5.93 13.71 7.73
C THR A 42 -6.67 12.51 7.14
N ILE A 43 -7.94 12.33 7.53
CA ILE A 43 -8.82 11.32 6.92
C ILE A 43 -9.21 11.79 5.50
N SER A 44 -9.19 10.94 4.47
CA SER A 44 -8.75 9.53 4.45
C SER A 44 -7.32 9.42 3.92
N CYS A 45 -6.47 8.68 4.63
CA CYS A 45 -5.11 8.39 4.20
C CYS A 45 -4.67 7.00 4.64
N GLY A 46 -4.42 6.09 3.68
CA GLY A 46 -4.01 4.72 3.94
C GLY A 46 -3.31 4.10 2.73
N ALA A 47 -2.65 2.96 2.93
CA ALA A 47 -1.95 2.23 1.89
C ALA A 47 -2.03 0.71 2.11
N VAL A 48 -1.90 -0.02 0.99
CA VAL A 48 -1.62 -1.45 0.97
C VAL A 48 -0.22 -1.65 0.39
N LEU A 49 0.64 -2.30 1.15
CA LEU A 49 2.00 -2.65 0.77
C LEU A 49 2.02 -4.12 0.37
N LEU A 50 2.61 -4.43 -0.78
CA LEU A 50 2.83 -5.80 -1.25
C LEU A 50 4.32 -6.13 -1.16
N LYS A 51 4.65 -7.34 -0.70
CA LYS A 51 6.04 -7.82 -0.61
C LYS A 51 6.67 -8.05 -1.98
N ASP A 52 5.89 -8.59 -2.92
CA ASP A 52 6.31 -8.84 -4.30
C ASP A 52 5.53 -7.91 -5.25
N LYS A 53 6.27 -7.11 -6.03
CA LYS A 53 5.72 -6.20 -7.03
C LYS A 53 4.92 -6.94 -8.09
N ALA A 54 5.26 -8.19 -8.42
CA ALA A 54 4.53 -8.98 -9.40
C ALA A 54 3.06 -9.20 -8.98
N ASN A 55 2.73 -9.12 -7.69
CA ASN A 55 1.37 -9.25 -7.20
C ASN A 55 0.47 -8.05 -7.52
N PHE A 56 1.02 -6.91 -7.94
CA PHE A 56 0.19 -5.80 -8.46
C PHE A 56 -0.61 -6.20 -9.71
N LYS A 57 -0.19 -7.25 -10.44
CA LYS A 57 -0.94 -7.78 -11.59
C LYS A 57 -2.38 -8.16 -11.27
N TYR A 58 -2.69 -8.46 -10.00
CA TYR A 58 -4.04 -8.79 -9.56
C TYR A 58 -4.94 -7.56 -9.34
N LEU A 59 -4.33 -6.37 -9.23
CA LEU A 59 -5.02 -5.08 -9.11
C LEU A 59 -5.10 -4.33 -10.44
N LEU A 60 -4.28 -4.72 -11.42
CA LEU A 60 -4.27 -4.10 -12.74
C LEU A 60 -5.55 -4.44 -13.50
N HIS A 61 -6.32 -3.41 -13.83
CA HIS A 61 -7.44 -3.49 -14.74
C HIS A 61 -7.25 -2.43 -15.82
N HIS A 62 -7.27 -2.85 -17.08
CA HIS A 62 -7.14 -1.96 -18.23
C HIS A 62 -8.52 -1.58 -18.75
N ALA A 63 -8.76 -0.27 -18.85
CA ALA A 63 -9.91 0.30 -19.51
C ALA A 63 -9.44 1.27 -20.60
N ASP A 64 -9.97 1.11 -21.81
CA ASP A 64 -9.51 1.86 -23.00
C ASP A 64 -9.65 3.38 -22.89
N TYR A 65 -10.50 3.86 -21.98
CA TYR A 65 -10.70 5.30 -21.76
C TYR A 65 -9.81 5.86 -20.63
N LEU A 66 -9.12 5.00 -19.89
CA LEU A 66 -8.41 5.37 -18.66
C LEU A 66 -6.92 5.02 -18.69
N ASN A 67 -6.58 3.79 -19.09
CA ASN A 67 -5.23 3.24 -19.05
C ASN A 67 -5.01 2.19 -20.15
N ARG A 68 -4.92 2.66 -21.40
CA ARG A 68 -4.72 1.82 -22.58
C ARG A 68 -3.39 1.08 -22.51
N GLU A 69 -3.36 -0.16 -22.95
CA GLU A 69 -2.15 -0.99 -22.92
C GLU A 69 -1.00 -0.46 -23.79
N HIS A 70 -1.31 0.39 -24.78
CA HIS A 70 -0.35 0.92 -25.77
C HIS A 70 -0.05 2.41 -25.61
N ASP A 71 -0.45 3.05 -24.51
CA ASP A 71 -0.12 4.45 -24.30
C ASP A 71 1.40 4.64 -24.07
N GLU A 72 2.01 5.51 -24.87
CA GLU A 72 3.40 5.97 -24.66
C GLU A 72 3.47 7.05 -23.56
N LEU A 73 2.33 7.64 -23.20
CA LEU A 73 2.22 8.66 -22.16
C LEU A 73 2.12 8.02 -20.76
N PRO A 74 2.64 8.67 -19.70
CA PRO A 74 2.52 8.16 -18.34
C PRO A 74 1.05 8.00 -17.94
N ASN A 75 0.64 6.80 -17.53
CA ASN A 75 -0.68 6.57 -16.96
C ASN A 75 -0.87 7.43 -15.69
N LEU A 76 -1.77 8.41 -15.77
CA LEU A 76 -2.05 9.32 -14.66
C LEU A 76 -2.81 8.65 -13.51
N VAL A 77 -3.40 7.46 -13.74
CA VAL A 77 -3.97 6.64 -12.66
C VAL A 77 -2.89 5.99 -11.81
N ASP A 78 -1.74 5.64 -12.42
CA ASP A 78 -0.61 5.04 -11.72
C ASP A 78 0.29 6.10 -11.05
N LYS A 79 0.07 7.39 -11.36
CA LYS A 79 0.79 8.52 -10.77
C LYS A 79 -0.14 9.40 -9.97
N SER A 80 -0.08 9.29 -8.65
CA SER A 80 -0.59 10.34 -7.77
C SER A 80 0.33 11.57 -7.89
N ILE A 81 -0.15 12.63 -8.54
CA ILE A 81 0.52 13.95 -8.52
C ILE A 81 0.23 14.57 -7.16
N ALA A 82 1.02 14.20 -6.16
CA ALA A 82 1.21 15.06 -5.00
C ALA A 82 2.35 16.02 -5.33
N THR A 83 2.01 17.14 -5.96
CA THR A 83 2.84 18.37 -5.95
C THR A 83 2.62 19.13 -4.66
#